data_AF-A0A832I7E8-F1
#
_entry.id   AF-A0A832I7E8-F1
#
_cell.length_a   1.000
_cell.length_b   1.000
_cell.length_c   1.000
_cell.angle_alpha   90.00
_cell.angle_beta   90.00
_cell.angle_gamma   90.00
#
_symmetry.space_group_name_H-M   'P 1'
#
loop_
_entity.id
_entity.type
_entity.pdbx_description
1 polymer ?
#
loop_
_entity_poly.entity_id
_entity_poly.type
_entity_poly.pdbx_seq_one_letter_code
_entity_poly.pdbx_strand_id
1 'polypeptide(L)'
;MRKLILLLLLVSTLLLGLTQFVPQSYDFLLLSRDNAKYYEQMKKVALFDTLINGLGIESMIQGVIASQLVKYGAKIDQFNELLSGQILLIQKDQDFFLAIGPGKETEKLAKAIADFLGKEVWVSAQKSYVVVSSNKDFAGLCLKGGGVVPAEVNKHFEDPSVWAVGYSPKRAYDEAEFESLLVIRVESDRVSGFLQWKARNDAAKAIISETRPDPSYQLHKDPNLSGEVFAFSNVQNARAVKTILEQVAGDLAGNVLGSLGQVFGISGDFGGITEQILILSEKASGKMAMSFGFSQLVESLFEAQSDAVSVEPSFYAVIEAQITAQEIAKALGRGEVSGDELKIDNFTVKCDGRYVRVFSNQRSDEKASLDKALKLFDPNRHSLFVFIDFAPIIEKLLGVASQSAFVAVGTVSNDAYITEWNIK
;
A
#
# COMPACT_ATOMS: atom_id res chain seq x y z
N MET A 1 25.84 -8.05 42.75
CA MET A 1 25.32 -6.82 42.12
C MET A 1 26.13 -6.36 40.90
N ARG A 2 27.43 -6.01 40.99
CA ARG A 2 28.25 -5.57 39.82
C ARG A 2 28.22 -6.53 38.61
N LYS A 3 28.31 -7.84 38.83
CA LYS A 3 28.23 -8.87 37.76
C LYS A 3 26.84 -9.02 37.15
N LEU A 4 25.78 -8.74 37.91
CA LEU A 4 24.39 -8.79 37.44
C LEU A 4 24.06 -7.56 36.59
N ILE A 5 24.58 -6.38 36.98
CA ILE A 5 24.49 -5.14 36.20
C ILE A 5 25.26 -5.28 34.89
N LEU A 6 26.46 -5.88 34.91
CA LEU A 6 27.24 -6.19 33.70
C LEU A 6 26.55 -7.21 32.80
N LEU A 7 25.89 -8.22 33.36
CA LEU A 7 25.10 -9.18 32.58
C LEU A 7 23.86 -8.53 31.96
N LEU A 8 23.14 -7.67 32.71
CA LEU A 8 22.01 -6.88 32.19
C LEU A 8 22.46 -5.87 31.12
N LEU A 9 23.66 -5.27 31.26
CA LEU A 9 24.28 -4.44 30.22
C LEU A 9 24.76 -5.25 29.00
N LEU A 10 25.25 -6.48 29.21
CA LEU A 10 25.63 -7.38 28.11
C LEU A 10 24.39 -7.88 27.36
N VAL A 11 23.33 -8.23 28.08
CA VAL A 11 22.06 -8.65 27.49
C VAL A 11 21.39 -7.47 26.78
N SER A 12 21.43 -6.26 27.35
CA SER A 12 20.91 -5.08 26.65
C SER A 12 21.73 -4.70 25.43
N THR A 13 23.05 -4.93 25.42
CA THR A 13 23.91 -4.70 24.23
C THR A 13 23.83 -5.82 23.19
N LEU A 14 23.55 -7.06 23.59
CA LEU A 14 23.23 -8.18 22.68
C LEU A 14 21.85 -8.00 22.02
N LEU A 15 20.95 -7.23 22.64
CA LEU A 15 19.65 -6.82 22.10
C LEU A 15 19.72 -5.62 21.14
N LEU A 16 20.90 -4.99 20.98
CA LEU A 16 21.13 -3.87 20.05
C LEU A 16 21.36 -4.38 18.63
N GLY A 17 20.32 -4.98 18.04
CA GLY A 17 20.28 -5.26 16.61
C GLY A 17 20.14 -3.96 15.80
N LEU A 18 19.24 -3.94 14.82
CA LEU A 18 18.92 -2.69 14.09
C LEU A 18 18.40 -1.56 14.99
N THR A 19 17.85 -1.86 16.16
CA THR A 19 17.33 -0.86 17.10
C THR A 19 18.38 0.14 17.58
N GLN A 20 19.68 -0.18 17.46
CA GLN A 20 20.77 0.76 17.77
C GLN A 20 20.79 1.99 16.86
N PHE A 21 20.22 1.88 15.65
CA PHE A 21 20.17 2.96 14.66
C PHE A 21 18.95 3.88 14.82
N VAL A 22 18.10 3.62 15.82
CA VAL A 22 16.90 4.43 16.04
C VAL A 22 17.29 5.77 16.68
N PRO A 23 17.02 6.91 16.02
CA PRO A 23 17.31 8.23 16.57
C PRO A 23 16.30 8.61 17.66
N GLN A 24 16.63 9.62 18.46
CA GLN A 24 15.76 10.12 19.53
C GLN A 24 14.36 10.57 19.06
N SER A 25 14.23 10.99 17.80
CA SER A 25 12.95 11.39 17.20
C SER A 25 12.90 10.91 15.75
N TYR A 26 11.73 10.45 15.34
CA TYR A 26 11.40 9.97 14.00
C TYR A 26 9.89 10.10 13.80
N ASP A 27 9.47 10.19 12.54
CA ASP A 27 8.04 10.24 12.20
C ASP A 27 7.51 8.85 11.90
N PHE A 28 8.37 7.97 11.39
CA PHE A 28 8.02 6.58 11.13
C PHE A 28 9.25 5.69 11.25
N LEU A 29 9.02 4.46 11.71
CA LEU A 29 9.97 3.36 11.56
C LEU A 29 9.25 2.13 11.02
N LEU A 30 9.96 1.31 10.26
CA LEU A 30 9.56 -0.03 9.84
C LEU A 30 10.71 -0.98 10.14
N LEU A 31 10.43 -2.02 10.91
CA LEU A 31 11.38 -3.07 11.24
C LEU A 31 10.90 -4.39 10.66
N SER A 32 11.79 -5.15 10.01
CA SER A 32 11.55 -6.54 9.64
C SER A 32 12.71 -7.42 10.10
N ARG A 33 12.44 -8.71 10.31
CA ARG A 33 13.41 -9.70 10.77
C ARG A 33 13.18 -11.02 10.04
N ASP A 34 14.23 -11.84 9.97
CA ASP A 34 14.20 -13.16 9.34
C ASP A 34 13.63 -13.15 7.91
N ASN A 35 14.02 -12.15 7.12
CA ASN A 35 13.45 -11.90 5.79
C ASN A 35 13.53 -13.12 4.87
N ALA A 36 14.62 -13.90 4.92
CA ALA A 36 14.72 -15.12 4.11
C ALA A 36 13.67 -16.16 4.48
N LYS A 37 13.41 -16.38 5.78
CA LYS A 37 12.36 -17.31 6.24
C LYS A 37 11.00 -16.88 5.69
N TYR A 38 10.66 -15.60 5.85
CA TYR A 38 9.36 -15.09 5.42
C TYR A 38 9.24 -14.99 3.90
N TYR A 39 10.33 -14.73 3.19
CA TYR A 39 10.37 -14.79 1.73
C TYR A 39 10.02 -16.18 1.20
N GLU A 40 10.63 -17.23 1.75
CA GLU A 40 10.31 -18.62 1.39
C GLU A 40 8.90 -19.04 1.80
N GLN A 41 8.30 -18.41 2.82
CA GLN A 41 6.90 -18.62 3.16
C GLN A 41 5.96 -17.88 2.20
N MET A 42 6.29 -16.65 1.80
CA MET A 42 5.50 -15.88 0.84
C MET A 42 5.40 -16.59 -0.50
N LYS A 43 6.48 -17.25 -0.97
CA LYS A 43 6.48 -18.09 -2.18
C LYS A 43 5.45 -19.23 -2.16
N LYS A 44 4.83 -19.56 -1.02
CA LYS A 44 3.79 -20.60 -0.92
C LYS A 44 2.38 -20.09 -1.18
N VAL A 45 2.21 -18.77 -1.20
CA VAL A 45 0.93 -18.14 -1.54
C VAL A 45 0.84 -18.08 -3.07
N ALA A 46 -0.30 -18.51 -3.63
CA ALA A 46 -0.43 -18.76 -5.06
C ALA A 46 -0.10 -17.55 -5.95
N LEU A 47 -0.51 -16.34 -5.53
CA LEU A 47 -0.19 -15.10 -6.25
C LEU A 47 1.33 -14.84 -6.27
N PHE A 48 1.99 -14.96 -5.12
CA PHE A 48 3.43 -14.71 -5.03
C PHE A 48 4.23 -15.78 -5.77
N ASP A 49 3.85 -17.05 -5.68
CA ASP A 49 4.46 -18.13 -6.48
C ASP A 49 4.34 -17.84 -7.99
N THR A 50 3.13 -17.47 -8.42
CA THR A 50 2.84 -17.09 -9.81
C THR A 50 3.74 -15.94 -10.28
N LEU A 51 3.84 -14.87 -9.52
CA LEU A 51 4.65 -13.71 -9.88
C LEU A 51 6.17 -14.01 -9.84
N ILE A 52 6.62 -14.70 -8.79
CA ILE A 52 8.04 -14.96 -8.53
C ILE A 52 8.58 -16.05 -9.47
N ASN A 53 7.94 -17.22 -9.46
CA ASN A 53 8.39 -18.41 -10.16
C ASN A 53 7.71 -18.56 -11.53
N GLY A 54 6.39 -18.33 -11.61
CA GLY A 54 5.63 -18.48 -12.86
C GLY A 54 6.04 -17.47 -13.94
N LEU A 55 6.13 -16.20 -13.58
CA LEU A 55 6.56 -15.11 -14.48
C LEU A 55 8.08 -14.87 -14.46
N GLY A 56 8.81 -15.50 -13.54
CA GLY A 56 10.27 -15.37 -13.45
C GLY A 56 10.77 -13.99 -13.02
N ILE A 57 9.94 -13.18 -12.35
CA ILE A 57 10.30 -11.81 -11.92
C ILE A 57 11.54 -11.83 -11.02
N GLU A 58 11.65 -12.82 -10.12
CA GLU A 58 12.83 -12.94 -9.24
C GLU A 58 14.11 -13.17 -10.07
N SER A 59 14.06 -14.06 -11.06
CA SER A 59 15.22 -14.34 -11.92
C SER A 59 15.63 -13.10 -12.73
N MET A 60 14.65 -12.33 -13.22
CA MET A 60 14.89 -11.07 -13.93
C MET A 60 15.60 -10.05 -13.02
N ILE A 61 15.06 -9.80 -11.82
CA ILE A 61 15.63 -8.86 -10.85
C ILE A 61 17.03 -9.31 -10.42
N GLN A 62 17.19 -10.59 -10.08
CA GLN A 62 18.48 -11.16 -9.71
C GLN A 62 19.51 -11.02 -10.84
N GLY A 63 19.10 -11.21 -12.10
CA GLY A 63 19.96 -11.01 -13.26
C GLY A 63 20.46 -9.56 -13.40
N VAL A 64 19.56 -8.59 -13.26
CA VAL A 64 19.90 -7.16 -13.30
C VAL A 64 20.87 -6.81 -12.18
N ILE A 65 20.58 -7.22 -10.94
CA ILE A 65 21.43 -6.93 -9.78
C ILE A 65 22.80 -7.61 -9.93
N ALA A 66 22.83 -8.89 -10.30
CA ALA A 66 24.06 -9.63 -10.50
C ALA A 66 24.99 -8.94 -11.52
N SER A 67 24.43 -8.45 -12.63
CA SER A 67 25.20 -7.73 -13.65
C SER A 67 25.88 -6.46 -13.11
N GLN A 68 25.26 -5.77 -12.14
CA GLN A 68 25.84 -4.58 -11.50
C GLN A 68 26.88 -4.96 -10.46
N LEU A 69 26.64 -6.01 -9.67
CA LEU A 69 27.56 -6.47 -8.62
C LEU A 69 28.90 -6.96 -9.16
N VAL A 70 28.92 -7.55 -10.36
CA VAL A 70 30.16 -8.06 -11.01
C VAL A 70 31.23 -6.98 -11.11
N LYS A 71 30.87 -5.73 -11.39
CA LYS A 71 31.80 -4.59 -11.51
C LYS A 71 32.58 -4.32 -10.21
N TYR A 72 32.02 -4.73 -9.08
CA TYR A 72 32.58 -4.50 -7.74
C TYR A 72 33.18 -5.76 -7.11
N GLY A 73 33.26 -6.87 -7.87
CA GLY A 73 33.71 -8.16 -7.36
C GLY A 73 32.80 -8.74 -6.28
N ALA A 74 31.53 -8.30 -6.24
CA ALA A 74 30.50 -8.82 -5.35
C ALA A 74 29.66 -9.89 -6.07
N LYS A 75 29.13 -10.84 -5.30
CA LYS A 75 28.26 -11.91 -5.79
C LYS A 75 26.81 -11.68 -5.38
N ILE A 76 25.88 -12.18 -6.18
CA ILE A 76 24.45 -12.12 -5.86
C ILE A 76 24.14 -12.79 -4.52
N ASP A 77 24.80 -13.90 -4.18
CA ASP A 77 24.63 -14.57 -2.88
C ASP A 77 24.99 -13.68 -1.69
N GLN A 78 25.97 -12.78 -1.85
CA GLN A 78 26.37 -11.84 -0.80
C GLN A 78 25.32 -10.74 -0.61
N PHE A 79 24.71 -10.29 -1.70
CA PHE A 79 23.59 -9.35 -1.67
C PHE A 79 22.33 -10.00 -1.08
N ASN A 80 22.04 -11.24 -1.46
CA ASN A 80 20.95 -12.03 -0.89
C ASN A 80 21.16 -12.30 0.61
N GLU A 81 22.40 -12.58 1.04
CA GLU A 81 22.76 -12.71 2.47
C GLU A 81 22.45 -11.40 3.23
N LEU A 82 22.77 -10.24 2.64
CA LEU A 82 22.44 -8.93 3.24
C LEU A 82 20.92 -8.75 3.42
N LEU A 83 20.12 -9.09 2.40
CA LEU A 83 18.66 -8.97 2.45
C LEU A 83 18.01 -10.01 3.37
N SER A 84 18.64 -11.17 3.56
CA SER A 84 18.10 -12.31 4.32
C SER A 84 17.83 -12.02 5.79
N GLY A 85 18.53 -11.05 6.36
CA GLY A 85 18.53 -10.74 7.78
C GLY A 85 17.38 -9.80 8.19
N GLN A 86 17.76 -8.63 8.68
CA GLN A 86 16.90 -7.61 9.23
C GLN A 86 16.90 -6.37 8.33
N ILE A 87 15.78 -5.66 8.28
CA ILE A 87 15.68 -4.36 7.62
C ILE A 87 15.06 -3.35 8.59
N LEU A 88 15.62 -2.14 8.63
CA LEU A 88 15.08 -1.01 9.38
C LEU A 88 15.02 0.18 8.44
N LEU A 89 13.82 0.68 8.21
CA LEU A 89 13.58 1.96 7.59
C LEU A 89 13.16 2.95 8.67
N ILE A 90 13.72 4.15 8.65
CA ILE A 90 13.33 5.28 9.50
C ILE A 90 13.08 6.46 8.59
N GLN A 91 12.00 7.18 8.83
CA GLN A 91 11.68 8.42 8.15
C GLN A 91 11.53 9.56 9.14
N LYS A 92 11.99 10.74 8.73
CA LYS A 92 11.71 12.01 9.39
C LYS A 92 11.60 13.10 8.33
N ASP A 93 10.47 13.80 8.32
CA ASP A 93 10.10 14.75 7.28
C ASP A 93 10.20 14.08 5.89
N GLN A 94 11.03 14.63 5.00
CA GLN A 94 11.33 14.07 3.68
C GLN A 94 12.58 13.18 3.68
N ASP A 95 13.28 13.09 4.82
CA ASP A 95 14.50 12.31 4.94
C ASP A 95 14.22 10.87 5.35
N PHE A 96 15.00 9.93 4.79
CA PHE A 96 14.93 8.51 5.14
C PHE A 96 16.30 7.95 5.48
N PHE A 97 16.30 6.91 6.31
CA PHE A 97 17.46 6.08 6.64
C PHE A 97 17.05 4.61 6.58
N LEU A 98 17.79 3.81 5.83
CA LEU A 98 17.58 2.39 5.64
C LEU A 98 18.83 1.63 6.09
N ALA A 99 18.69 0.71 7.03
CA ALA A 99 19.74 -0.21 7.43
C ALA A 99 19.33 -1.65 7.07
N ILE A 100 20.21 -2.34 6.35
CA ILE A 100 20.00 -3.70 5.83
C ILE A 100 21.13 -4.58 6.34
N GLY A 101 20.79 -5.75 6.89
CA GLY A 101 21.77 -6.74 7.34
C GLY A 101 21.31 -7.49 8.59
N PRO A 102 22.19 -8.26 9.25
CA PRO A 102 23.63 -8.33 9.01
C PRO A 102 23.99 -9.11 7.73
N GLY A 103 25.09 -8.74 7.09
CA GLY A 103 25.67 -9.44 5.94
C GLY A 103 27.20 -9.36 5.93
N LYS A 104 27.82 -10.11 5.01
CA LYS A 104 29.27 -10.08 4.76
C LYS A 104 29.60 -9.07 3.65
N GLU A 105 30.88 -8.69 3.55
CA GLU A 105 31.40 -7.84 2.47
C GLU A 105 30.65 -6.49 2.33
N THR A 106 30.15 -5.95 3.45
CA THR A 106 29.30 -4.76 3.47
C THR A 106 29.95 -3.54 2.82
N GLU A 107 31.27 -3.38 2.92
CA GLU A 107 31.99 -2.30 2.23
C GLU A 107 31.90 -2.38 0.71
N LYS A 108 31.96 -3.59 0.14
CA LYS A 108 31.83 -3.79 -1.31
C LYS A 108 30.39 -3.57 -1.75
N LEU A 109 29.44 -4.12 -0.99
CA LEU A 109 28.00 -3.96 -1.26
C LEU A 109 27.57 -2.49 -1.14
N ALA A 110 28.06 -1.75 -0.15
CA ALA A 110 27.79 -0.33 0.01
C ALA A 110 28.27 0.49 -1.20
N LYS A 111 29.46 0.19 -1.75
CA LYS A 111 29.95 0.84 -2.99
C LYS A 111 29.05 0.53 -4.18
N ALA A 112 28.70 -0.74 -4.37
CA ALA A 112 27.82 -1.16 -5.46
C ALA A 112 26.45 -0.49 -5.39
N ILE A 113 25.86 -0.40 -4.19
CA ILE A 113 24.57 0.26 -3.95
C ILE A 113 24.67 1.77 -4.16
N ALA A 114 25.75 2.41 -3.70
CA ALA A 114 26.00 3.83 -3.92
C ALA A 114 26.03 4.17 -5.41
N ASP A 115 26.76 3.38 -6.20
CA ASP A 115 26.89 3.60 -7.63
C ASP A 115 25.59 3.29 -8.40
N PHE A 116 24.75 2.38 -7.88
CA PHE A 116 23.43 2.09 -8.44
C PHE A 116 22.41 3.21 -8.17
N LEU A 117 22.38 3.74 -6.94
CA LEU A 117 21.42 4.79 -6.52
C LEU A 117 21.84 6.20 -6.95
N GLY A 118 23.12 6.40 -7.27
CA GLY A 118 23.65 7.69 -7.70
C GLY A 118 24.08 8.58 -6.54
N LYS A 119 24.62 9.77 -6.88
CA LYS A 119 25.33 10.66 -5.95
C LYS A 119 24.44 11.40 -4.95
N GLU A 120 23.12 11.39 -5.17
CA GLU A 120 22.14 12.09 -4.34
C GLU A 120 21.81 11.31 -3.06
N VAL A 121 22.17 10.02 -3.01
CA VAL A 121 21.92 9.15 -1.86
C VAL A 121 23.23 8.85 -1.14
N TRP A 122 23.22 9.01 0.19
CA TRP A 122 24.35 8.65 1.02
C TRP A 122 24.31 7.16 1.36
N VAL A 123 25.39 6.43 1.06
CA VAL A 123 25.48 4.99 1.33
C VAL A 123 26.79 4.69 2.05
N SER A 124 26.75 3.81 3.06
CA SER A 124 27.92 3.44 3.85
C SER A 124 27.81 2.02 4.40
N ALA A 125 28.96 1.43 4.74
CA ALA A 125 29.03 0.20 5.51
C ALA A 125 29.23 0.52 6.98
N GLN A 126 28.46 -0.14 7.85
CA GLN A 126 28.49 0.03 9.30
C GLN A 126 28.54 -1.34 9.96
N LYS A 127 29.77 -1.81 10.23
CA LYS A 127 30.02 -3.19 10.66
C LYS A 127 29.41 -4.19 9.65
N SER A 128 28.48 -5.02 10.11
CA SER A 128 27.75 -6.00 9.31
C SER A 128 26.52 -5.44 8.59
N TYR A 129 26.27 -4.13 8.64
CA TYR A 129 25.11 -3.51 7.97
C TYR A 129 25.54 -2.63 6.80
N VAL A 130 24.71 -2.57 5.77
CA VAL A 130 24.75 -1.48 4.78
C VAL A 130 23.67 -0.48 5.16
N VAL A 131 24.04 0.80 5.19
CA VAL A 131 23.13 1.90 5.48
C VAL A 131 23.01 2.81 4.26
N VAL A 132 21.79 3.25 3.99
CA VAL A 132 21.40 4.11 2.87
C VAL A 132 20.56 5.26 3.44
N SER A 133 20.80 6.50 3.04
CA SER A 133 20.09 7.67 3.55
C SER A 133 19.94 8.73 2.48
N SER A 134 18.83 9.45 2.46
CA SER A 134 18.65 10.65 1.61
C SER A 134 19.68 11.74 1.95
N ASN A 135 20.06 11.82 3.23
CA ASN A 135 20.88 12.90 3.76
C ASN A 135 21.92 12.36 4.75
N LYS A 136 23.16 12.87 4.63
CA LYS A 136 24.29 12.49 5.50
C LYS A 136 24.10 12.96 6.95
N ASP A 137 23.47 14.12 7.18
CA ASP A 137 23.24 14.64 8.52
C ASP A 137 22.19 13.78 9.26
N PHE A 138 21.12 13.41 8.56
CA PHE A 138 20.12 12.48 9.09
C PHE A 138 20.71 11.08 9.35
N ALA A 139 21.57 10.59 8.46
CA ALA A 139 22.33 9.37 8.70
C ALA A 139 23.18 9.48 9.97
N GLY A 140 23.85 10.63 10.20
CA GLY A 140 24.60 10.89 11.42
C GLY A 140 23.76 10.78 12.69
N LEU A 141 22.51 11.28 12.67
CA LEU A 141 21.57 11.14 13.77
C LEU A 141 21.18 9.68 14.03
N CYS A 142 20.88 8.92 12.97
CA CYS A 142 20.53 7.51 13.09
C CYS A 142 21.71 6.66 13.57
N LEU A 143 22.92 6.89 13.06
CA LEU A 143 24.13 6.19 13.48
C LEU A 143 24.53 6.47 14.92
N LYS A 144 24.24 7.69 15.42
CA LYS A 144 24.40 8.03 16.83
C LYS A 144 23.38 7.27 17.70
N GLY A 145 22.20 7.00 17.16
CA GLY A 145 21.11 6.34 17.85
C GLY A 145 20.59 7.12 19.06
N GLY A 146 20.16 6.39 20.08
CA GLY A 146 19.69 6.95 21.35
C GLY A 146 18.17 7.10 21.47
N GLY A 147 17.42 6.65 20.46
CA GLY A 147 15.98 6.47 20.54
C GLY A 147 15.55 5.15 21.15
N VAL A 148 14.23 4.99 21.31
CA VAL A 148 13.62 3.78 21.85
C VAL A 148 12.52 3.31 20.90
N VAL A 149 12.55 2.03 20.56
CA VAL A 149 11.43 1.36 19.88
C VAL A 149 10.35 1.07 20.92
N PRO A 150 9.08 1.48 20.71
CA PRO A 150 8.00 1.20 21.65
C PRO A 150 7.91 -0.30 21.97
N ALA A 151 7.54 -0.62 23.21
CA ALA A 151 7.42 -2.01 23.66
C ALA A 151 6.38 -2.78 22.82
N GLU A 152 5.33 -2.10 22.36
CA GLU A 152 4.28 -2.69 21.51
C GLU A 152 4.84 -3.20 20.17
N VAL A 153 5.76 -2.46 19.55
CA VAL A 153 6.44 -2.91 18.30
C VAL A 153 7.21 -4.20 18.54
N ASN A 154 7.96 -4.28 19.65
CA ASN A 154 8.73 -5.49 19.97
C ASN A 154 7.83 -6.67 20.34
N LYS A 155 6.70 -6.42 21.01
CA LYS A 155 5.73 -7.44 21.40
C LYS A 155 5.14 -8.17 20.19
N HIS A 156 4.91 -7.47 19.08
CA HIS A 156 4.40 -8.12 17.87
C HIS A 156 5.36 -9.15 17.28
N PHE A 157 6.67 -8.99 17.44
CA PHE A 157 7.65 -10.00 16.99
C PHE A 157 7.68 -11.26 17.87
N GLU A 158 6.93 -11.31 18.98
CA GLU A 158 6.71 -12.57 19.72
C GLU A 158 5.82 -13.54 18.94
N ASP A 159 5.00 -13.03 18.01
CA ASP A 159 4.19 -13.82 17.09
C ASP A 159 5.06 -14.28 15.89
N PRO A 160 5.27 -15.60 15.69
CA PRO A 160 6.16 -16.13 14.65
C PRO A 160 5.62 -15.99 13.22
N SER A 161 4.39 -15.48 13.05
CA SER A 161 3.83 -15.09 11.75
C SER A 161 4.18 -13.66 11.36
N VAL A 162 4.57 -12.81 12.32
CA VAL A 162 4.86 -11.39 12.06
C VAL A 162 6.23 -11.23 11.41
N TRP A 163 6.21 -10.76 10.17
CA TRP A 163 7.42 -10.47 9.39
C TRP A 163 7.94 -9.05 9.63
N ALA A 164 7.04 -8.07 9.63
CA ALA A 164 7.40 -6.67 9.77
C ALA A 164 6.41 -5.89 10.63
N VAL A 165 6.92 -4.89 11.32
CA VAL A 165 6.14 -3.97 12.16
C VAL A 165 6.59 -2.55 11.88
N GLY A 166 5.63 -1.70 11.49
CA GLY A 166 5.82 -0.27 11.30
C GLY A 166 5.16 0.52 12.44
N TYR A 167 5.71 1.68 12.76
CA TYR A 167 5.20 2.53 13.83
C TYR A 167 5.47 4.01 13.58
N SER A 168 4.44 4.83 13.77
CA SER A 168 4.52 6.28 13.85
C SER A 168 4.07 6.77 15.22
N PRO A 169 4.94 7.46 16.00
CA PRO A 169 4.56 7.97 17.32
C PRO A 169 3.54 9.11 17.23
N LYS A 170 3.60 9.85 16.13
CA LYS A 170 2.75 11.01 15.86
C LYS A 170 2.77 11.30 14.37
N ARG A 171 1.60 11.27 13.77
CA ARG A 171 1.32 11.81 12.44
C ARG A 171 0.24 12.87 12.55
N ALA A 172 0.51 14.04 12.00
CA ALA A 172 -0.43 15.16 12.00
C ALA A 172 -1.09 15.31 10.62
N TYR A 173 -2.41 15.45 10.63
CA TYR A 173 -3.23 15.87 9.49
C TYR A 173 -4.02 17.10 9.95
N ASP A 174 -3.59 18.28 9.52
CA ASP A 174 -4.08 19.56 10.06
C ASP A 174 -4.00 19.59 11.61
N GLU A 175 -5.15 19.72 12.28
CA GLU A 175 -5.26 19.72 13.74
C GLU A 175 -5.33 18.31 14.34
N ALA A 176 -5.51 17.26 13.54
CA ALA A 176 -5.68 15.89 14.00
C ALA A 176 -4.34 15.16 14.15
N GLU A 177 -4.12 14.54 15.31
CA GLU A 177 -2.91 13.76 15.59
C GLU A 177 -3.23 12.30 15.80
N PHE A 178 -2.50 11.42 15.12
CA PHE A 178 -2.64 9.97 15.19
C PHE A 178 -1.33 9.30 15.58
N GLU A 179 -1.43 8.22 16.33
CA GLU A 179 -0.37 7.21 16.48
C GLU A 179 -0.70 6.06 15.54
N SER A 180 0.28 5.59 14.76
CA SER A 180 0.06 4.51 13.79
C SER A 180 0.88 3.26 14.10
N LEU A 181 0.28 2.11 13.85
CA LEU A 181 0.90 0.79 13.98
C LEU A 181 0.55 -0.04 12.75
N LEU A 182 1.57 -0.48 12.03
CA LEU A 182 1.48 -1.41 10.91
C LEU A 182 2.03 -2.77 11.36
N VAL A 183 1.31 -3.85 11.08
CA VAL A 183 1.79 -5.21 11.28
C VAL A 183 1.60 -5.99 9.98
N ILE A 184 2.65 -6.65 9.52
CA ILE A 184 2.65 -7.52 8.34
C ILE A 184 2.98 -8.94 8.80
N ARG A 185 2.11 -9.87 8.43
CA ARG A 185 2.19 -11.29 8.72
C ARG A 185 2.33 -12.10 7.44
N VAL A 186 3.12 -13.16 7.53
CA VAL A 186 3.20 -14.18 6.49
C VAL A 186 2.77 -15.50 7.12
N GLU A 187 1.67 -16.02 6.63
CA GLU A 187 1.06 -17.27 7.08
C GLU A 187 1.25 -18.34 6.00
N SER A 188 0.84 -19.58 6.28
CA SER A 188 1.08 -20.69 5.35
C SER A 188 0.36 -20.56 4.01
N ASP A 189 -0.78 -19.86 3.98
CA ASP A 189 -1.66 -19.76 2.81
C ASP A 189 -1.99 -18.31 2.41
N ARG A 190 -1.43 -17.31 3.09
CA ARG A 190 -1.70 -15.89 2.82
C ARG A 190 -0.61 -14.98 3.39
N VAL A 191 -0.57 -13.75 2.88
CA VAL A 191 0.09 -12.62 3.54
C VAL A 191 -1.01 -11.71 4.05
N SER A 192 -0.96 -11.33 5.32
CA SER A 192 -2.00 -10.53 5.96
C SER A 192 -1.39 -9.42 6.79
N GLY A 193 -2.20 -8.45 7.18
CA GLY A 193 -1.71 -7.37 8.01
C GLY A 193 -2.80 -6.45 8.48
N PHE A 194 -2.43 -5.51 9.31
CA PHE A 194 -3.30 -4.40 9.65
C PHE A 194 -2.50 -3.11 9.79
N LEU A 195 -3.18 -2.00 9.50
CA LEU A 195 -2.75 -0.65 9.83
C LEU A 195 -3.77 -0.07 10.81
N GLN A 196 -3.32 0.28 12.00
CA GLN A 196 -4.14 0.91 13.03
C GLN A 196 -3.73 2.37 13.19
N TRP A 197 -4.70 3.27 13.19
CA TRP A 197 -4.55 4.65 13.64
C TRP A 197 -5.32 4.85 14.92
N LYS A 198 -4.65 5.36 15.94
CA LYS A 198 -5.23 5.68 17.23
C LYS A 198 -5.22 7.19 17.43
N ALA A 199 -6.38 7.75 17.72
CA ALA A 199 -6.49 9.19 17.95
C ALA A 199 -5.69 9.63 19.18
N ARG A 200 -4.93 10.72 19.03
CA ARG A 200 -4.12 11.33 20.10
C ARG A 200 -4.75 12.61 20.65
N ASN A 201 -5.70 13.20 19.92
CA ASN A 201 -6.41 14.42 20.30
C ASN A 201 -7.88 14.39 19.83
N ASP A 202 -8.65 15.40 20.22
CA ASP A 202 -10.09 15.45 19.95
C ASP A 202 -10.41 15.63 18.45
N ALA A 203 -9.57 16.36 17.71
CA ALA A 203 -9.69 16.48 16.26
C ALA A 203 -9.57 15.11 15.56
N ALA A 204 -8.59 14.28 15.97
CA ALA A 204 -8.45 12.92 15.46
C ALA A 204 -9.63 12.01 15.84
N LYS A 205 -10.18 12.16 17.06
CA LYS A 205 -11.39 11.41 17.47
C LYS A 205 -12.61 11.78 16.63
N ALA A 206 -12.76 13.06 16.29
CA ALA A 206 -13.83 13.52 15.42
C ALA A 206 -13.73 12.84 14.05
N ILE A 207 -12.55 12.82 13.44
CA ILE A 207 -12.31 12.11 12.16
C ILE A 207 -12.68 10.63 12.28
N ILE A 208 -12.19 9.91 13.30
CA ILE A 208 -12.53 8.48 13.49
C ILE A 208 -14.03 8.28 13.66
N SER A 209 -14.74 9.19 14.34
CA SER A 209 -16.19 9.09 14.49
C SER A 209 -16.94 9.22 13.15
N GLU A 210 -16.44 10.05 12.23
CA GLU A 210 -17.02 10.25 10.89
C GLU A 210 -16.79 9.05 9.96
N THR A 211 -15.79 8.20 10.27
CA THR A 211 -15.51 6.96 9.53
C THR A 211 -16.43 5.80 9.91
N ARG A 212 -17.35 5.97 10.86
CA ARG A 212 -18.26 4.89 11.27
C ARG A 212 -19.21 4.51 10.13
N PRO A 213 -19.44 3.20 9.87
CA PRO A 213 -20.37 2.76 8.84
C PRO A 213 -21.78 3.30 9.05
N ASP A 214 -22.42 3.73 7.96
CA ASP A 214 -23.84 4.08 7.94
C ASP A 214 -24.69 2.86 7.52
N PRO A 215 -25.60 2.36 8.36
CA PRO A 215 -26.45 1.20 8.04
C PRO A 215 -27.35 1.39 6.82
N SER A 216 -27.58 2.63 6.39
CA SER A 216 -28.37 2.94 5.18
C SER A 216 -27.64 2.72 3.87
N TYR A 217 -26.34 2.39 3.88
CA TYR A 217 -25.54 2.17 2.68
C TYR A 217 -26.03 1.00 1.84
N GLN A 218 -26.35 1.26 0.57
CA GLN A 218 -26.83 0.24 -0.39
C GLN A 218 -26.10 0.29 -1.75
N LEU A 219 -25.08 1.14 -1.91
CA LEU A 219 -24.43 1.34 -3.22
C LEU A 219 -23.69 0.10 -3.75
N HIS A 220 -23.25 -0.79 -2.86
CA HIS A 220 -22.71 -2.11 -3.22
C HIS A 220 -23.69 -3.01 -3.99
N LYS A 221 -24.98 -2.66 -4.06
CA LYS A 221 -26.02 -3.38 -4.81
C LYS A 221 -26.34 -2.75 -6.16
N ASP A 222 -25.64 -1.70 -6.60
CA ASP A 222 -25.90 -1.10 -7.90
C ASP A 222 -25.65 -2.15 -9.03
N PRO A 223 -26.63 -2.39 -9.92
CA PRO A 223 -26.56 -3.48 -10.91
C PRO A 223 -25.49 -3.28 -11.99
N ASN A 224 -24.87 -2.09 -12.06
CA ASN A 224 -23.82 -1.77 -13.01
C ASN A 224 -22.40 -2.10 -12.50
N LEU A 225 -22.25 -2.52 -11.23
CA LEU A 225 -20.98 -2.97 -10.71
C LEU A 225 -20.56 -4.29 -11.39
N SER A 226 -19.34 -4.30 -11.94
CA SER A 226 -18.73 -5.46 -12.62
C SER A 226 -17.21 -5.27 -12.77
N GLY A 227 -16.51 -6.35 -13.12
CA GLY A 227 -15.05 -6.36 -13.26
C GLY A 227 -14.37 -7.21 -12.18
N GLU A 228 -13.09 -6.95 -11.94
CA GLU A 228 -12.28 -7.73 -11.00
C GLU A 228 -11.84 -6.93 -9.76
N VAL A 229 -11.91 -5.59 -9.80
CA VAL A 229 -11.63 -4.72 -8.66
C VAL A 229 -12.91 -4.07 -8.17
N PHE A 230 -13.09 -4.04 -6.85
CA PHE A 230 -14.19 -3.33 -6.19
C PHE A 230 -13.67 -2.49 -5.04
N ALA A 231 -14.17 -1.26 -4.92
CA ALA A 231 -13.90 -0.39 -3.79
C ALA A 231 -15.22 0.20 -3.28
N PHE A 232 -15.55 -0.05 -2.02
CA PHE A 232 -16.73 0.48 -1.35
C PHE A 232 -16.28 1.35 -0.20
N SER A 233 -16.83 2.55 -0.09
CA SER A 233 -16.72 3.35 1.13
C SER A 233 -18.12 3.62 1.64
N ASN A 234 -18.29 3.38 2.93
CA ASN A 234 -19.49 3.60 3.72
C ASN A 234 -19.11 4.48 4.91
N VAL A 235 -18.90 5.75 4.65
CA VAL A 235 -18.67 6.75 5.71
C VAL A 235 -19.57 7.95 5.46
N GLN A 236 -19.82 8.75 6.49
CA GLN A 236 -20.80 9.83 6.38
C GLN A 236 -20.31 10.96 5.46
N ASN A 237 -19.01 11.27 5.50
CA ASN A 237 -18.44 12.43 4.83
C ASN A 237 -17.28 12.05 3.90
N ALA A 238 -17.25 12.63 2.69
CA ALA A 238 -16.17 12.46 1.72
C ALA A 238 -14.79 12.86 2.26
N ARG A 239 -14.75 13.83 3.20
CA ARG A 239 -13.50 14.21 3.90
C ARG A 239 -12.86 13.03 4.63
N ALA A 240 -13.67 12.22 5.31
CA ALA A 240 -13.19 11.06 6.05
C ALA A 240 -12.59 10.01 5.09
N VAL A 241 -13.18 9.84 3.90
CA VAL A 241 -12.63 8.98 2.84
C VAL A 241 -11.25 9.45 2.42
N LYS A 242 -11.08 10.75 2.15
CA LYS A 242 -9.79 11.33 1.78
C LYS A 242 -8.72 11.04 2.83
N THR A 243 -9.02 11.27 4.11
CA THR A 243 -8.08 10.99 5.20
C THR A 243 -7.72 9.50 5.31
N ILE A 244 -8.67 8.59 5.07
CA ILE A 244 -8.40 7.13 5.01
C ILE A 244 -7.57 6.76 3.76
N LEU A 245 -7.76 7.41 2.62
CA LEU A 245 -6.95 7.13 1.43
C LEU A 245 -5.52 7.64 1.60
N GLU A 246 -5.35 8.83 2.17
CA GLU A 246 -4.05 9.37 2.57
C GLU A 246 -3.37 8.50 3.64
N GLN A 247 -4.14 7.82 4.50
CA GLN A 247 -3.63 6.83 5.43
C GLN A 247 -2.96 5.67 4.70
N VAL A 248 -3.68 5.03 3.78
CA VAL A 248 -3.19 3.86 3.06
C VAL A 248 -2.03 4.23 2.13
N ALA A 249 -2.09 5.39 1.47
CA ALA A 249 -1.03 5.88 0.60
C ALA A 249 0.22 6.31 1.37
N GLY A 250 0.05 6.99 2.51
CA GLY A 250 1.15 7.52 3.32
C GLY A 250 1.90 6.48 4.17
N ASP A 251 1.24 5.38 4.56
CA ASP A 251 1.85 4.33 5.42
C ASP A 251 2.39 3.13 4.65
N LEU A 252 1.86 2.81 3.47
CA LEU A 252 2.20 1.56 2.77
C LEU A 252 3.08 1.72 1.53
N ALA A 253 3.12 2.93 0.96
CA ALA A 253 4.01 3.39 -0.11
C ALA A 253 3.24 4.40 -0.94
N GLY A 254 3.65 5.68 -0.90
CA GLY A 254 3.16 6.72 -1.82
C GLY A 254 3.38 6.37 -3.30
N ASN A 255 3.99 5.22 -3.59
CA ASN A 255 4.17 4.68 -4.92
C ASN A 255 3.43 3.37 -5.19
N VAL A 256 2.87 2.56 -4.28
CA VAL A 256 2.39 1.21 -4.70
C VAL A 256 1.12 1.26 -5.56
N LEU A 257 0.11 2.09 -5.27
CA LEU A 257 -1.07 2.20 -6.15
C LEU A 257 -0.75 3.00 -7.43
N GLY A 258 0.09 4.04 -7.33
CA GLY A 258 0.59 4.79 -8.48
C GLY A 258 1.54 3.97 -9.38
N SER A 259 2.34 3.08 -8.80
CA SER A 259 3.23 2.17 -9.54
C SER A 259 2.52 0.92 -10.00
N LEU A 260 1.45 0.42 -9.36
CA LEU A 260 0.57 -0.57 -10.00
C LEU A 260 -0.13 0.05 -11.21
N GLY A 261 -0.58 1.31 -11.12
CA GLY A 261 -1.09 2.06 -12.28
C GLY A 261 -0.05 2.23 -13.40
N GLN A 262 1.20 2.54 -13.07
CA GLN A 262 2.29 2.65 -14.05
C GLN A 262 2.80 1.29 -14.58
N VAL A 263 2.83 0.25 -13.74
CA VAL A 263 3.28 -1.12 -14.07
C VAL A 263 2.26 -1.81 -14.97
N PHE A 264 0.96 -1.54 -14.79
CA PHE A 264 -0.10 -2.04 -15.65
C PHE A 264 -0.49 -1.07 -16.78
N GLY A 265 0.28 0.00 -17.01
CA GLY A 265 0.06 0.91 -18.14
C GLY A 265 -1.28 1.65 -18.11
N ILE A 266 -1.88 1.85 -16.94
CA ILE A 266 -3.11 2.65 -16.76
C ILE A 266 -2.74 4.12 -16.97
N SER A 267 -2.84 4.59 -18.21
CA SER A 267 -2.52 5.96 -18.63
C SER A 267 -3.67 6.96 -18.47
N GLY A 268 -4.77 6.56 -17.81
CA GLY A 268 -5.94 7.42 -17.59
C GLY A 268 -5.88 8.18 -16.27
N ASP A 269 -6.31 9.44 -16.29
CA ASP A 269 -6.54 10.31 -15.13
C ASP A 269 -7.80 9.90 -14.33
N PHE A 270 -7.93 8.61 -14.04
CA PHE A 270 -9.06 8.03 -13.29
C PHE A 270 -9.11 8.55 -11.85
N GLY A 271 -7.93 8.72 -11.24
CA GLY A 271 -7.76 9.35 -9.93
C GLY A 271 -8.26 10.78 -9.93
N GLY A 272 -7.92 11.59 -10.96
CA GLY A 272 -8.32 12.99 -11.04
C GLY A 272 -9.83 13.20 -11.05
N ILE A 273 -10.62 12.39 -11.77
CA ILE A 273 -12.09 12.60 -11.82
C ILE A 273 -12.74 12.28 -10.46
N THR A 274 -12.35 11.19 -9.82
CA THR A 274 -12.91 10.77 -8.53
C THR A 274 -12.41 11.63 -7.37
N GLU A 275 -11.13 12.01 -7.37
CA GLU A 275 -10.56 12.98 -6.43
C GLU A 275 -11.25 14.33 -6.55
N GLN A 276 -11.54 14.82 -7.75
CA GLN A 276 -12.23 16.11 -7.94
C GLN A 276 -13.69 16.07 -7.48
N ILE A 277 -14.39 14.93 -7.65
CA ILE A 277 -15.73 14.74 -7.06
C ILE A 277 -15.65 14.69 -5.53
N LEU A 278 -14.62 14.07 -4.97
CA LEU A 278 -14.37 14.05 -3.51
C LEU A 278 -13.92 15.43 -2.99
N ILE A 279 -13.25 16.25 -3.79
CA ILE A 279 -12.85 17.64 -3.47
C ILE A 279 -14.08 18.54 -3.35
N LEU A 280 -15.18 18.25 -4.07
CA LEU A 280 -16.50 18.88 -3.86
C LEU A 280 -17.19 18.42 -2.54
N SER A 281 -16.40 17.93 -1.58
CA SER A 281 -16.71 17.30 -0.29
C SER A 281 -17.93 17.83 0.48
N GLU A 282 -18.27 19.12 0.37
CA GLU A 282 -19.45 19.69 1.04
C GLU A 282 -20.79 19.18 0.47
N LYS A 283 -20.80 18.64 -0.75
CA LYS A 283 -22.00 18.15 -1.44
C LYS A 283 -22.00 16.64 -1.71
N ALA A 284 -20.91 15.96 -1.38
CA ALA A 284 -20.74 14.52 -1.55
C ALA A 284 -20.70 13.84 -0.18
N SER A 285 -21.52 12.80 -0.01
CA SER A 285 -21.35 11.91 1.13
C SER A 285 -20.07 11.08 0.96
N GLY A 286 -19.64 10.41 2.04
CA GLY A 286 -18.58 9.41 1.95
C GLY A 286 -19.03 8.05 1.42
N LYS A 287 -20.29 7.92 0.98
CA LYS A 287 -20.87 6.69 0.46
C LYS A 287 -20.60 6.57 -1.04
N MET A 288 -19.86 5.53 -1.39
CA MET A 288 -19.48 5.25 -2.78
C MET A 288 -19.33 3.75 -3.03
N ALA A 289 -19.53 3.35 -4.28
CA ALA A 289 -19.12 2.06 -4.79
C ALA A 289 -18.44 2.24 -6.15
N MET A 290 -17.32 1.57 -6.35
CA MET A 290 -16.54 1.60 -7.57
C MET A 290 -16.22 0.17 -8.00
N SER A 291 -16.19 -0.05 -9.31
CA SER A 291 -15.69 -1.28 -9.89
C SER A 291 -14.84 -1.00 -11.12
N PHE A 292 -13.86 -1.86 -11.35
CA PHE A 292 -12.92 -1.74 -12.44
C PHE A 292 -12.62 -3.11 -13.03
N GLY A 293 -12.64 -3.17 -14.37
CA GLY A 293 -12.38 -4.36 -15.16
C GLY A 293 -11.10 -4.19 -15.95
N PHE A 294 -10.15 -5.11 -15.81
CA PHE A 294 -8.78 -4.92 -16.31
C PHE A 294 -8.13 -6.14 -16.92
N SER A 295 -8.82 -7.28 -16.89
CA SER A 295 -8.32 -8.51 -17.51
C SER A 295 -8.04 -8.34 -19.02
N GLN A 296 -8.85 -7.53 -19.73
CA GLN A 296 -8.63 -7.20 -21.15
C GLN A 296 -7.40 -6.31 -21.39
N LEU A 297 -7.12 -5.38 -20.47
CA LEU A 297 -5.92 -4.55 -20.53
C LEU A 297 -4.68 -5.42 -20.39
N VAL A 298 -4.69 -6.36 -19.45
CA VAL A 298 -3.56 -7.28 -19.25
C VAL A 298 -3.30 -8.13 -20.49
N GLU A 299 -4.32 -8.69 -21.13
CA GLU A 299 -4.16 -9.44 -22.40
C GLU A 299 -3.46 -8.61 -23.48
N SER A 300 -3.89 -7.35 -23.66
CA SER A 300 -3.33 -6.46 -24.67
C SER A 300 -1.83 -6.16 -24.47
N LEU A 301 -1.35 -6.15 -23.22
CA LEU A 301 0.07 -5.91 -22.91
C LEU A 301 0.97 -7.09 -23.36
N PHE A 302 0.43 -8.31 -23.42
CA PHE A 302 1.16 -9.50 -23.86
C PHE A 302 0.97 -9.79 -25.36
N GLU A 303 -0.13 -9.34 -25.97
CA GLU A 303 -0.41 -9.51 -27.41
C GLU A 303 0.24 -8.45 -28.30
N ALA A 304 0.76 -7.34 -27.74
CA ALA A 304 1.37 -6.25 -28.49
C ALA A 304 2.73 -6.59 -29.12
N GLN A 305 2.72 -7.48 -30.12
CA GLN A 305 3.69 -7.53 -31.22
C GLN A 305 3.10 -7.03 -32.56
N SER A 306 1.83 -6.60 -32.59
CA SER A 306 1.19 -6.03 -33.78
C SER A 306 0.26 -4.87 -33.40
N ASP A 307 0.47 -3.71 -34.00
CA ASP A 307 -0.33 -2.48 -34.01
C ASP A 307 -1.23 -2.21 -32.78
N ALA A 308 -0.77 -1.26 -31.95
CA ALA A 308 -1.38 -0.84 -30.69
C ALA A 308 -2.89 -0.52 -30.77
N VAL A 309 -3.72 -1.52 -30.48
CA VAL A 309 -5.11 -1.28 -30.06
C VAL A 309 -5.05 -0.83 -28.61
N SER A 310 -5.37 0.44 -28.36
CA SER A 310 -5.55 0.98 -27.01
C SER A 310 -6.78 0.32 -26.38
N VAL A 311 -6.58 -0.74 -25.61
CA VAL A 311 -7.66 -1.37 -24.84
C VAL A 311 -7.91 -0.53 -23.59
N GLU A 312 -9.04 0.16 -23.57
CA GLU A 312 -9.45 0.95 -22.40
C GLU A 312 -10.11 0.05 -21.35
N PRO A 313 -9.72 0.16 -20.07
CA PRO A 313 -10.34 -0.64 -19.03
C PRO A 313 -11.78 -0.19 -18.77
N SER A 314 -12.63 -1.12 -18.33
CA SER A 314 -13.99 -0.75 -17.92
C SER A 314 -13.96 -0.15 -16.52
N PHE A 315 -14.67 0.94 -16.32
CA PHE A 315 -14.80 1.63 -15.04
C PHE A 315 -16.25 1.98 -14.76
N TYR A 316 -16.67 1.77 -13.52
CA TYR A 316 -17.94 2.24 -13.00
C TYR A 316 -17.76 2.78 -11.59
N ALA A 317 -18.38 3.91 -11.29
CA ALA A 317 -18.50 4.44 -9.95
C ALA A 317 -19.91 5.00 -9.73
N VAL A 318 -20.43 4.81 -8.53
CA VAL A 318 -21.65 5.46 -8.04
C VAL A 318 -21.35 6.09 -6.69
N ILE A 319 -21.70 7.36 -6.55
CA ILE A 319 -21.42 8.19 -5.38
C ILE A 319 -22.73 8.84 -4.95
N GLU A 320 -23.06 8.81 -3.67
CA GLU A 320 -24.18 9.58 -3.13
C GLU A 320 -23.75 11.04 -2.94
N ALA A 321 -24.22 11.91 -3.85
CA ALA A 321 -23.87 13.32 -3.91
C ALA A 321 -24.99 14.14 -4.56
N GLN A 322 -25.18 15.38 -4.10
CA GLN A 322 -26.14 16.34 -4.65
C GLN A 322 -25.41 17.39 -5.48
N ILE A 323 -24.94 16.97 -6.65
CA ILE A 323 -24.10 17.78 -7.54
C ILE A 323 -24.63 17.67 -8.97
N THR A 324 -24.70 18.78 -9.68
CA THR A 324 -25.11 18.84 -11.09
C THR A 324 -23.94 18.64 -12.05
N ALA A 325 -24.23 18.17 -13.27
CA ALA A 325 -23.24 18.01 -14.33
C ALA A 325 -22.49 19.32 -14.63
N GLN A 326 -23.19 20.46 -14.59
CA GLN A 326 -22.61 21.79 -14.80
C GLN A 326 -21.58 22.16 -13.70
N GLU A 327 -21.86 21.81 -12.45
CA GLU A 327 -20.94 22.08 -11.33
C GLU A 327 -19.66 21.25 -11.44
N ILE A 328 -19.79 19.97 -11.82
CA ILE A 328 -18.64 19.08 -12.05
C ILE A 328 -17.79 19.61 -13.22
N ALA A 329 -18.41 19.97 -14.34
CA ALA A 329 -17.71 20.52 -15.50
C ALA A 329 -16.95 21.81 -15.16
N LYS A 330 -17.56 22.69 -14.35
CA LYS A 330 -16.92 23.93 -13.88
C LYS A 330 -15.72 23.65 -12.97
N ALA A 331 -15.83 22.67 -12.07
CA ALA A 331 -14.73 22.29 -11.19
C ALA A 331 -13.54 21.69 -11.96
N LEU A 332 -13.83 20.87 -12.98
CA LEU A 332 -12.83 20.22 -13.82
C LEU A 332 -12.23 21.16 -14.88
N GLY A 333 -12.90 22.25 -15.21
CA GLY A 333 -12.48 23.17 -16.28
C GLY A 333 -12.56 22.55 -17.70
N ARG A 334 -13.24 21.41 -17.85
CA ARG A 334 -13.39 20.67 -19.12
C ARG A 334 -14.70 19.86 -19.16
N GLY A 335 -15.03 19.36 -20.34
CA GLY A 335 -16.14 18.44 -20.60
C GLY A 335 -17.36 19.10 -21.24
N GLU A 336 -18.17 18.27 -21.90
CA GLU A 336 -19.38 18.68 -22.61
C GLU A 336 -20.63 18.32 -21.80
N VAL A 337 -21.38 19.33 -21.34
CA VAL A 337 -22.62 19.14 -20.56
C VAL A 337 -23.82 19.05 -21.49
N SER A 338 -24.64 18.02 -21.30
CA SER A 338 -25.90 17.81 -22.00
C SER A 338 -26.99 17.38 -21.01
N GLY A 339 -27.72 18.36 -20.45
CA GLY A 339 -28.70 18.12 -19.40
C GLY A 339 -28.05 17.64 -18.11
N ASP A 340 -28.43 16.45 -17.64
CA ASP A 340 -27.90 15.81 -16.43
C ASP A 340 -26.64 14.97 -16.69
N GLU A 341 -26.14 14.98 -17.92
CA GLU A 341 -24.94 14.26 -18.34
C GLU A 341 -23.78 15.20 -18.64
N LEU A 342 -22.57 14.75 -18.31
CA LEU A 342 -21.31 15.39 -18.63
C LEU A 342 -20.39 14.36 -19.28
N LYS A 343 -19.95 14.64 -20.51
CA LYS A 343 -18.96 13.83 -21.22
C LYS A 343 -17.56 14.39 -21.03
N ILE A 344 -16.63 13.52 -20.66
CA ILE A 344 -15.22 13.88 -20.44
C ILE A 344 -14.37 12.77 -21.02
N ASP A 345 -13.68 13.05 -22.11
CA ASP A 345 -12.85 12.08 -22.82
C ASP A 345 -13.66 10.78 -23.10
N ASN A 346 -13.29 9.67 -22.46
CA ASN A 346 -13.87 8.34 -22.61
C ASN A 346 -14.91 8.00 -21.53
N PHE A 347 -15.27 8.97 -20.69
CA PHE A 347 -16.19 8.83 -19.58
C PHE A 347 -17.47 9.62 -19.78
N THR A 348 -18.54 9.06 -19.22
CA THR A 348 -19.79 9.76 -19.01
C THR A 348 -20.06 9.85 -17.51
N VAL A 349 -20.32 11.08 -17.06
CA VAL A 349 -20.81 11.38 -15.71
C VAL A 349 -22.30 11.68 -15.81
N LYS A 350 -23.12 11.00 -15.02
CA LYS A 350 -24.57 11.19 -14.96
C LYS A 350 -25.01 11.57 -13.56
N CYS A 351 -25.70 12.69 -13.44
CA CYS A 351 -26.20 13.24 -12.18
C CYS A 351 -27.70 12.95 -12.02
N ASP A 352 -28.05 11.86 -11.35
CA ASP A 352 -29.45 11.45 -11.13
C ASP A 352 -29.92 11.84 -9.71
N GLY A 353 -30.16 13.14 -9.50
CA GLY A 353 -30.71 13.67 -8.24
C GLY A 353 -29.76 13.54 -7.03
N ARG A 354 -29.77 12.37 -6.36
CA ARG A 354 -28.93 12.10 -5.17
C ARG A 354 -27.69 11.25 -5.48
N TYR A 355 -27.52 10.83 -6.73
CA TYR A 355 -26.40 9.98 -7.13
C TYR A 355 -25.67 10.58 -8.32
N VAL A 356 -24.34 10.53 -8.26
CA VAL A 356 -23.46 10.77 -9.39
C VAL A 356 -22.91 9.42 -9.83
N ARG A 357 -23.11 9.07 -11.09
CA ARG A 357 -22.58 7.86 -11.72
C ARG A 357 -21.50 8.25 -12.70
N VAL A 358 -20.37 7.58 -12.65
CA VAL A 358 -19.27 7.74 -13.61
C VAL A 358 -19.04 6.40 -14.27
N PHE A 359 -19.00 6.36 -15.59
CA PHE A 359 -18.75 5.12 -16.31
C PHE A 359 -17.97 5.36 -17.60
N SER A 360 -17.10 4.42 -17.94
CA SER A 360 -16.42 4.38 -19.22
C SER A 360 -17.37 3.93 -20.33
N ASN A 361 -16.99 4.17 -21.58
CA ASN A 361 -17.69 3.60 -22.74
C ASN A 361 -17.62 2.06 -22.78
N GLN A 362 -16.53 1.47 -22.26
CA GLN A 362 -16.38 0.03 -22.09
C GLN A 362 -17.15 -0.46 -20.87
N ARG A 363 -17.74 -1.65 -20.96
CA ARG A 363 -18.42 -2.32 -19.85
C ARG A 363 -17.82 -3.71 -19.65
N SER A 364 -17.57 -4.07 -18.39
CA SER A 364 -17.30 -5.46 -18.05
C SER A 364 -18.62 -6.19 -17.81
N ASP A 365 -18.70 -7.43 -18.31
CA ASP A 365 -19.79 -8.36 -18.02
C ASP A 365 -19.41 -9.34 -16.89
N GLU A 366 -18.21 -9.21 -16.31
CA GLU A 366 -17.70 -10.09 -15.25
C GLU A 366 -18.40 -9.80 -13.93
N LYS A 367 -19.36 -10.67 -13.58
CA LYS A 367 -20.13 -10.56 -12.32
C LYS A 367 -19.69 -11.56 -11.25
N ALA A 368 -18.93 -12.61 -11.59
CA ALA A 368 -18.57 -13.64 -10.62
C ALA A 368 -17.63 -13.08 -9.52
N SER A 369 -16.74 -12.15 -9.88
CA SER A 369 -15.86 -11.46 -8.94
C SER A 369 -16.65 -10.58 -7.95
N LEU A 370 -17.75 -9.95 -8.38
CA LEU A 370 -18.62 -9.18 -7.49
C LEU A 370 -19.27 -10.09 -6.43
N ASP A 371 -19.75 -11.27 -6.83
CA ASP A 371 -20.32 -12.24 -5.89
C ASP A 371 -19.30 -12.71 -4.84
N LYS A 372 -18.02 -12.85 -5.21
CA LYS A 372 -16.93 -13.14 -4.27
C LYS A 372 -16.70 -11.97 -3.31
N ALA A 373 -16.64 -10.75 -3.83
CA ALA A 373 -16.47 -9.54 -3.03
C ALA A 373 -17.59 -9.37 -2.00
N LEU A 374 -18.86 -9.53 -2.43
CA LEU A 374 -20.03 -9.36 -1.57
C LEU A 374 -20.16 -10.41 -0.46
N LYS A 375 -19.55 -11.60 -0.61
CA LYS A 375 -19.46 -12.59 0.48
C LYS A 375 -18.54 -12.15 1.62
N LEU A 376 -17.62 -11.22 1.35
CA LEU A 376 -16.62 -10.73 2.29
C LEU A 376 -16.93 -9.32 2.81
N PHE A 377 -17.86 -8.60 2.17
CA PHE A 377 -18.27 -7.26 2.58
C PHE A 377 -19.47 -7.29 3.54
N ASP A 378 -19.33 -6.64 4.70
CA ASP A 378 -20.43 -6.36 5.63
C ASP A 378 -20.63 -4.84 5.76
N PRO A 379 -21.71 -4.27 5.19
CA PRO A 379 -21.94 -2.82 5.21
C PRO A 379 -22.18 -2.26 6.62
N ASN A 380 -22.53 -3.10 7.60
CA ASN A 380 -22.74 -2.64 8.99
C ASN A 380 -21.44 -2.56 9.78
N ARG A 381 -20.37 -3.20 9.29
CA ARG A 381 -19.07 -3.28 9.97
C ARG A 381 -17.96 -2.57 9.22
N HIS A 382 -18.02 -2.58 7.89
CA HIS A 382 -16.94 -2.10 7.04
C HIS A 382 -17.21 -0.67 6.57
N SER A 383 -16.34 0.25 6.98
CA SER A 383 -16.32 1.65 6.55
C SER A 383 -15.64 1.81 5.19
N LEU A 384 -14.65 0.97 4.93
CA LEU A 384 -13.96 0.83 3.66
C LEU A 384 -13.89 -0.66 3.32
N PHE A 385 -13.99 -0.98 2.05
CA PHE A 385 -13.76 -2.31 1.53
C PHE A 385 -13.08 -2.21 0.18
N VAL A 386 -11.99 -2.94 -0.01
CA VAL A 386 -11.31 -3.08 -1.30
C VAL A 386 -11.15 -4.57 -1.58
N PHE A 387 -11.47 -4.97 -2.80
CA PHE A 387 -11.33 -6.34 -3.28
C PHE A 387 -10.70 -6.34 -4.66
N ILE A 388 -9.73 -7.22 -4.88
CA ILE A 388 -9.14 -7.46 -6.20
C ILE A 388 -9.13 -8.97 -6.42
N ASP A 389 -9.85 -9.43 -7.45
CA ASP A 389 -9.79 -10.81 -7.91
C ASP A 389 -8.61 -10.98 -8.87
N PHE A 390 -7.57 -11.70 -8.46
CA PHE A 390 -6.45 -12.01 -9.34
C PHE A 390 -6.69 -13.27 -10.17
N ALA A 391 -7.72 -14.07 -9.85
CA ALA A 391 -7.96 -15.33 -10.52
C ALA A 391 -8.12 -15.19 -12.06
N PRO A 392 -8.94 -14.25 -12.58
CA PRO A 392 -9.10 -14.10 -14.03
C PRO A 392 -7.79 -13.77 -14.75
N ILE A 393 -6.91 -13.00 -14.11
CA ILE A 393 -5.63 -12.58 -14.69
C ILE A 393 -4.64 -13.73 -14.69
N ILE A 394 -4.52 -14.46 -13.56
CA ILE A 394 -3.61 -15.60 -13.46
C ILE A 394 -4.02 -16.68 -14.46
N GLU A 395 -5.32 -16.94 -14.59
CA GLU A 395 -5.84 -17.88 -15.57
C GLU A 395 -5.51 -17.46 -17.00
N LYS A 396 -5.68 -16.18 -17.34
CA LYS A 396 -5.31 -15.64 -18.67
C LYS A 396 -3.82 -15.69 -18.95
N LEU A 397 -2.98 -15.34 -17.97
CA LEU A 397 -1.52 -15.24 -18.15
C LEU A 397 -0.84 -16.61 -18.19
N LEU A 398 -1.28 -17.55 -17.36
CA LEU A 398 -0.57 -18.81 -17.15
C LEU A 398 -1.41 -20.06 -17.49
N GLY A 399 -2.69 -19.91 -17.81
CA GLY A 399 -3.58 -21.04 -18.09
C GLY A 399 -3.89 -21.90 -16.86
N VAL A 400 -3.66 -21.38 -15.65
CA VAL A 400 -3.89 -22.10 -14.38
C VAL A 400 -4.96 -21.41 -13.55
N ALA A 401 -5.88 -22.22 -13.03
CA ALA A 401 -6.88 -21.74 -12.09
C ALA A 401 -6.23 -21.30 -10.77
N SER A 402 -6.60 -20.11 -10.31
CA SER A 402 -6.17 -19.57 -9.02
C SER A 402 -7.38 -19.13 -8.19
N GLN A 403 -7.24 -19.10 -6.87
CA GLN A 403 -8.20 -18.47 -5.96
C GLN A 403 -7.64 -17.16 -5.39
N SER A 404 -6.65 -16.58 -6.06
CA SER A 404 -5.92 -15.46 -5.51
C SER A 404 -6.73 -14.19 -5.48
N ALA A 405 -6.76 -13.54 -4.32
CA ALA A 405 -7.48 -12.30 -4.12
C ALA A 405 -6.79 -11.42 -3.07
N PHE A 406 -6.87 -10.11 -3.27
CA PHE A 406 -6.60 -9.13 -2.22
C PHE A 406 -7.91 -8.64 -1.62
N VAL A 407 -7.94 -8.53 -0.30
CA VAL A 407 -9.06 -7.94 0.43
C VAL A 407 -8.51 -6.99 1.48
N ALA A 408 -9.08 -5.78 1.56
CA ALA A 408 -8.87 -4.86 2.66
C ALA A 408 -10.21 -4.37 3.22
N VAL A 409 -10.30 -4.26 4.53
CA VAL A 409 -11.48 -3.79 5.26
C VAL A 409 -11.11 -2.74 6.29
N GLY A 410 -11.83 -1.63 6.30
CA GLY A 410 -11.76 -0.60 7.33
C GLY A 410 -12.80 -0.86 8.40
N THR A 411 -12.40 -0.81 9.67
CA THR A 411 -13.30 -0.93 10.82
C THR A 411 -12.96 0.12 11.87
N VAL A 412 -13.97 0.50 12.67
CA VAL A 412 -13.81 1.45 13.78
C VAL A 412 -13.97 0.70 15.09
N SER A 413 -12.97 0.82 15.97
CA SER A 413 -13.00 0.25 17.33
C SER A 413 -12.54 1.30 18.33
N ASN A 414 -13.45 1.74 19.21
CA ASN A 414 -13.21 2.83 20.17
C ASN A 414 -12.68 4.11 19.49
N ASP A 415 -11.49 4.56 19.90
CA ASP A 415 -10.76 5.72 19.37
C ASP A 415 -9.72 5.30 18.31
N ALA A 416 -9.93 4.15 17.65
CA ALA A 416 -9.03 3.64 16.62
C ALA A 416 -9.77 3.28 15.32
N TYR A 417 -9.11 3.58 14.20
CA TYR A 417 -9.46 3.11 12.87
C TYR A 417 -8.47 2.03 12.45
N ILE A 418 -8.97 0.86 12.05
CA ILE A 418 -8.15 -0.30 11.71
C ILE A 418 -8.47 -0.70 10.28
N THR A 419 -7.45 -0.71 9.43
CA THR A 419 -7.51 -1.30 8.09
C THR A 419 -6.83 -2.67 8.15
N GLU A 420 -7.62 -3.74 8.09
CA GLU A 420 -7.11 -5.10 7.98
C GLU A 420 -7.04 -5.49 6.51
N TRP A 421 -5.98 -6.20 6.09
CA TRP A 421 -5.83 -6.65 4.72
C TRP A 421 -5.24 -8.06 4.63
N ASN A 422 -5.51 -8.74 3.53
CA ASN A 422 -4.87 -10.01 3.21
C ASN A 422 -4.82 -10.25 1.70
N ILE A 423 -3.78 -10.99 1.30
CA ILE A 423 -3.55 -11.54 -0.03
C ILE A 423 -3.53 -13.05 0.13
N LYS A 424 -4.45 -13.72 -0.53
CA LYS A 424 -4.50 -15.18 -0.63
C LYS A 424 -4.20 -15.63 -2.05
#